data_AF-A0A0S8I4Q0-F1
#
_entry.id   AF-A0A0S8I4Q0-F1
#
_cell.length_a   1.000
_cell.length_b   1.000
_cell.length_c   1.000
_cell.angle_alpha   90.00
_cell.angle_beta   90.00
_cell.angle_gamma   90.00
#
_symmetry.space_group_name_H-M   'P 1'
#
loop_
_entity.id
_entity.type
_entity.pdbx_description
1 polymer ?
#
loop_
_entity_poly.entity_id
_entity_poly.type
_entity_poly.pdbx_seq_one_letter_code
_entity_poly.pdbx_strand_id
1 'polypeptide(L)'
;LLAVTGYTFRPGDETAAWALKDMKSARQRHREFNEAANQADEALEILNLYASALTILTSDDFNTSLDESATAVGKSLDKAIAAYNDSYQKDFSLIGSAAAQIVRGAGGVYLRYKQTVLLKEYVGLADPLIGALTKDVEDMIQDKISPNLKNLMTRVEREFINSANHHGRLDLGTVVRINQIFYRLEGAESLAEAAVSSAKRYREAHRALKEALSKKQDLKGVIEQITVLADEVKAARKLKKNFE
;
A
#
# COMPACT_ATOMS: atom_id res chain seq x y z
N LEU A 1 -10.96 19.81 0.69
CA LEU A 1 -11.01 21.28 0.59
C LEU A 1 -11.71 21.83 1.83
N LEU A 2 -10.94 22.42 2.74
CA LEU A 2 -11.40 22.90 4.04
C LEU A 2 -12.02 24.29 3.88
N ALA A 3 -13.34 24.42 4.04
CA ALA A 3 -13.97 25.70 4.28
C ALA A 3 -13.62 26.13 5.70
N VAL A 4 -12.58 26.95 5.86
CA VAL A 4 -12.26 27.57 7.14
C VAL A 4 -13.07 28.86 7.22
N THR A 5 -14.08 28.90 8.09
CA THR A 5 -14.79 30.12 8.45
C THR A 5 -13.78 31.14 8.98
N GLY A 6 -13.66 32.29 8.32
CA GLY A 6 -12.74 33.35 8.74
C GLY A 6 -13.27 34.02 10.00
N TYR A 7 -12.65 33.75 11.15
CA TYR A 7 -12.88 34.50 12.37
C TYR A 7 -12.01 35.76 12.35
N THR A 8 -12.62 36.94 12.50
CA THR A 8 -11.88 38.19 12.74
C THR A 8 -11.55 38.25 14.23
N PHE A 9 -10.30 37.97 14.59
CA PHE A 9 -9.84 38.07 15.98
C PHE A 9 -9.48 39.50 16.35
N ARG A 10 -9.73 39.89 17.60
CA ARG A 10 -9.30 41.20 18.13
C ARG A 10 -7.77 41.19 18.36
N PRO A 11 -7.07 42.32 18.19
CA PRO A 11 -5.65 42.41 18.56
C PRO A 11 -5.43 42.02 20.03
N GLY A 12 -4.49 41.12 20.30
CA GLY A 12 -4.18 40.63 21.65
C GLY A 12 -5.05 39.45 22.14
N ASP A 13 -5.94 38.93 21.31
CA ASP A 13 -6.79 37.79 21.66
C ASP A 13 -5.99 36.47 21.63
N GLU A 14 -5.83 35.82 22.79
CA GLU A 14 -5.14 34.53 22.89
C GLU A 14 -5.79 33.47 22.01
N THR A 15 -7.08 33.56 21.71
CA THR A 15 -7.78 32.61 20.82
C THR A 15 -7.21 32.61 19.41
N ALA A 16 -6.67 33.74 18.92
CA ALA A 16 -5.99 33.80 17.63
C ALA A 16 -4.69 32.98 17.62
N ALA A 17 -3.93 33.06 18.72
CA ALA A 17 -2.69 32.30 18.89
C ALA A 17 -2.96 30.79 18.99
N TRP A 18 -4.01 30.41 19.73
CA TRP A 18 -4.48 29.02 19.81
C TRP A 18 -4.94 28.50 18.45
N ALA A 19 -5.77 29.25 17.72
CA ALA A 19 -6.24 28.87 16.39
C ALA A 19 -5.08 28.68 15.40
N LEU A 20 -4.08 29.58 15.41
CA LEU A 20 -2.90 29.45 14.56
C LEU A 20 -2.06 28.20 14.92
N LYS A 21 -1.90 27.91 16.21
CA LYS A 21 -1.19 26.71 16.69
C LYS A 21 -1.91 25.43 16.24
N ASP A 22 -3.24 25.41 16.33
CA ASP A 22 -4.07 24.29 15.89
C ASP A 22 -3.99 24.09 14.38
N MET A 23 -4.04 25.17 13.59
CA MET A 23 -3.87 25.11 12.13
C MET A 23 -2.49 24.57 11.74
N LYS A 24 -1.42 25.01 12.41
CA LYS A 24 -0.06 24.48 12.17
C LYS A 24 0.02 22.99 12.49
N SER A 25 -0.54 22.58 13.63
CA SER A 25 -0.57 21.18 14.07
C SER A 25 -1.41 20.29 13.13
N ALA A 26 -2.52 20.82 12.61
CA ALA A 26 -3.35 20.12 11.62
C ALA A 26 -2.62 19.96 10.28
N ARG A 27 -1.92 21.00 9.81
CA ARG A 27 -1.09 20.91 8.58
C ARG A 27 0.03 19.90 8.73
N GLN A 28 0.69 19.86 9.89
CA GLN A 28 1.76 18.91 10.15
C GLN A 28 1.23 17.47 10.12
N ARG A 29 0.15 17.17 10.85
CA ARG A 29 -0.50 15.85 10.82
C ARG A 29 -0.95 15.45 9.40
N HIS A 30 -1.43 16.40 8.62
CA HIS A 30 -1.82 16.12 7.24
C HIS A 30 -0.63 15.75 6.35
N ARG A 31 0.53 16.39 6.53
CA ARG A 31 1.76 16.01 5.82
C ARG A 31 2.22 14.62 6.23
N GLU A 32 2.32 14.36 7.52
CA GLU A 32 2.73 13.05 8.05
C GLU A 32 1.80 11.93 7.58
N PHE A 33 0.49 12.19 7.55
CA PHE A 33 -0.49 11.25 6.99
C PHE A 33 -0.25 10.98 5.50
N ASN A 34 -0.04 12.03 4.69
CA ASN A 34 0.19 11.87 3.26
C ASN A 34 1.53 11.18 2.96
N GLU A 35 2.58 11.49 3.73
CA GLU A 35 3.89 10.83 3.61
C GLU A 35 3.77 9.33 3.93
N ALA A 36 3.10 8.98 5.03
CA ALA A 36 2.86 7.58 5.39
C ALA A 36 1.99 6.84 4.35
N ALA A 37 0.96 7.50 3.83
CA ALA A 37 0.09 6.94 2.79
C ALA A 37 0.84 6.70 1.47
N ASN A 38 1.70 7.64 1.07
CA ASN A 38 2.54 7.47 -0.13
C ASN A 38 3.54 6.33 0.05
N GLN A 39 4.18 6.24 1.22
CA GLN A 39 5.11 5.16 1.51
C GLN A 39 4.41 3.79 1.47
N ALA A 40 3.23 3.67 2.07
CA ALA A 40 2.45 2.43 1.99
C ALA A 40 2.06 2.10 0.55
N ASP A 41 1.62 3.08 -0.24
CA ASP A 41 1.24 2.89 -1.64
C ASP A 41 2.43 2.42 -2.51
N GLU A 42 3.62 3.01 -2.34
CA GLU A 42 4.82 2.63 -3.07
C GLU A 42 5.30 1.22 -2.68
N ALA A 43 5.24 0.87 -1.38
CA ALA A 43 5.53 -0.48 -0.92
C ALA A 43 4.57 -1.51 -1.53
N LEU A 44 3.26 -1.21 -1.56
CA LEU A 44 2.25 -2.07 -2.18
C LEU A 44 2.45 -2.21 -3.71
N GLU A 45 2.93 -1.18 -4.39
CA GLU A 45 3.30 -1.26 -5.82
C GLU A 45 4.44 -2.25 -6.05
N ILE A 46 5.49 -2.20 -5.23
CA ILE A 46 6.62 -3.14 -5.35
C ILE A 46 6.15 -4.58 -5.10
N LEU A 47 5.32 -4.81 -4.08
CA LEU A 47 4.74 -6.14 -3.81
C LEU A 47 3.93 -6.65 -5.01
N ASN A 48 3.14 -5.79 -5.65
CA ASN A 48 2.35 -6.13 -6.83
C ASN A 48 3.23 -6.46 -8.06
N LEU A 49 4.30 -5.69 -8.30
CA LEU A 49 5.25 -5.96 -9.38
C LEU A 49 6.00 -7.28 -9.15
N TYR A 50 6.36 -7.57 -7.91
CA TYR A 50 6.96 -8.84 -7.52
C TYR A 50 6.01 -10.02 -7.72
N ALA A 51 4.74 -9.90 -7.32
CA ALA A 51 3.72 -10.93 -7.61
C ALA A 51 3.57 -11.18 -9.11
N SER A 52 3.50 -10.11 -9.91
CA SER A 52 3.43 -10.19 -11.37
C SER A 52 4.64 -10.91 -11.96
N ALA A 53 5.84 -10.65 -11.42
CA ALA A 53 7.04 -11.38 -11.81
C ALA A 53 6.91 -12.87 -11.49
N LEU A 54 6.48 -13.25 -10.28
CA LEU A 54 6.26 -14.65 -9.92
C LEU A 54 5.27 -15.37 -10.85
N THR A 55 4.17 -14.71 -11.23
CA THR A 55 3.20 -15.26 -12.18
C THR A 55 3.85 -15.53 -13.54
N ILE A 56 4.61 -14.58 -14.08
CA ILE A 56 5.34 -14.75 -15.34
C ILE A 56 6.36 -15.88 -15.24
N LEU A 57 7.11 -15.92 -14.15
CA LEU A 57 8.17 -16.90 -13.91
C LEU A 57 7.67 -18.34 -13.75
N THR A 58 6.38 -18.53 -13.53
CA THR A 58 5.76 -19.85 -13.36
C THR A 58 4.71 -20.18 -14.40
N SER A 59 4.58 -19.32 -15.42
CA SER A 59 3.84 -19.65 -16.63
C SER A 59 4.46 -20.89 -17.30
N ASP A 60 3.58 -21.81 -17.72
CA ASP A 60 3.97 -22.98 -18.53
C ASP A 60 4.23 -22.60 -20.01
N ASP A 61 3.76 -21.43 -20.45
CA ASP A 61 3.82 -20.96 -21.83
C ASP A 61 5.08 -20.12 -22.09
N PHE A 62 6.19 -20.80 -22.36
CA PHE A 62 7.43 -20.15 -22.78
C PHE A 62 7.38 -19.76 -24.27
N ASN A 63 7.19 -18.48 -24.53
CA ASN A 63 7.33 -17.88 -25.85
C ASN A 63 8.09 -16.54 -25.75
N THR A 64 8.43 -15.94 -26.90
CA THR A 64 9.13 -14.63 -26.96
C THR A 64 8.38 -13.51 -26.24
N SER A 65 7.04 -13.54 -26.23
CA SER A 65 6.25 -12.54 -25.51
C SER A 65 6.41 -12.63 -23.98
N LEU A 66 6.70 -13.83 -23.45
CA LEU A 66 6.98 -14.03 -22.03
C LEU A 66 8.32 -13.40 -21.63
N ASP A 67 9.34 -13.51 -22.49
CA ASP A 67 10.68 -12.91 -22.26
C ASP A 67 10.61 -11.37 -22.23
N GLU A 68 9.88 -10.78 -23.19
CA GLU A 68 9.63 -9.34 -23.23
C GLU A 68 8.86 -8.89 -21.98
N SER A 69 7.83 -9.65 -21.59
CA SER A 69 7.02 -9.35 -20.39
C SER A 69 7.85 -9.43 -19.12
N ALA A 70 8.66 -10.49 -18.94
CA ALA A 70 9.53 -10.66 -17.79
C ALA A 70 10.58 -9.55 -17.69
N THR A 71 11.14 -9.15 -18.83
CA THR A 71 12.09 -8.04 -18.91
C THR A 71 11.43 -6.72 -18.54
N ALA A 72 10.22 -6.46 -19.04
CA ALA A 72 9.48 -5.23 -18.73
C ALA A 72 9.07 -5.16 -17.25
N VAL A 73 8.54 -6.25 -16.70
CA VAL A 73 8.18 -6.33 -15.27
C VAL A 73 9.42 -6.22 -14.39
N GLY A 74 10.51 -6.91 -14.73
CA GLY A 74 11.78 -6.82 -14.00
C GLY A 74 12.33 -5.39 -13.96
N LYS A 75 12.38 -4.69 -15.10
CA LYS A 75 12.80 -3.27 -15.13
C LYS A 75 11.89 -2.36 -14.30
N SER A 76 10.59 -2.63 -14.33
CA SER A 76 9.61 -1.85 -13.56
C SER A 76 9.80 -2.07 -12.05
N LEU A 77 10.06 -3.31 -11.65
CA LEU A 77 10.36 -3.69 -10.27
C LEU A 77 11.64 -3.01 -9.78
N ASP A 78 12.73 -3.07 -10.55
CA ASP A 78 14.00 -2.41 -10.19
C ASP A 78 13.83 -0.90 -10.07
N LYS A 79 13.10 -0.28 -10.99
CA LYS A 79 12.79 1.14 -10.93
C LYS A 79 12.00 1.50 -9.68
N ALA A 80 10.99 0.70 -9.31
CA ALA A 80 10.17 0.95 -8.14
C ALA A 80 10.99 0.79 -6.84
N ILE A 81 11.82 -0.25 -6.74
CA ILE A 81 12.71 -0.45 -5.58
C ILE A 81 13.72 0.71 -5.47
N ALA A 82 14.31 1.13 -6.58
CA ALA A 82 15.26 2.25 -6.58
C ALA A 82 14.60 3.56 -6.11
N ALA A 83 13.39 3.85 -6.59
CA ALA A 83 12.63 5.02 -6.15
C ALA A 83 12.28 4.94 -4.66
N TYR A 84 11.85 3.77 -4.17
CA TYR A 84 11.55 3.57 -2.75
C TYR A 84 12.80 3.72 -1.86
N ASN A 85 13.94 3.18 -2.30
CA ASN A 85 15.22 3.34 -1.62
C ASN A 85 15.63 4.82 -1.49
N ASP A 86 15.49 5.59 -2.58
CA ASP A 86 15.79 7.03 -2.61
C ASP A 86 14.85 7.84 -1.71
N SER A 87 13.53 7.63 -1.84
CA SER A 87 12.50 8.34 -1.07
C SER A 87 12.57 8.08 0.44
N TYR A 88 12.91 6.85 0.84
CA TYR A 88 12.80 6.40 2.25
C TYR A 88 14.13 5.96 2.87
N GLN A 89 15.25 6.29 2.23
CA GLN A 89 16.61 5.98 2.70
C GLN A 89 16.79 4.49 3.05
N LYS A 90 16.31 3.62 2.16
CA LYS A 90 16.47 2.17 2.27
C LYS A 90 17.56 1.70 1.30
N ASP A 91 18.07 0.49 1.51
CA ASP A 91 19.09 -0.13 0.65
C ASP A 91 18.69 -1.55 0.29
N PHE A 92 17.53 -1.70 -0.34
CA PHE A 92 17.10 -3.00 -0.83
C PHE A 92 17.77 -3.35 -2.16
N SER A 93 18.14 -4.62 -2.31
CA SER A 93 18.66 -5.17 -3.54
C SER A 93 17.67 -5.06 -4.70
N LEU A 94 18.17 -4.69 -5.87
CA LEU A 94 17.43 -4.70 -7.13
C LEU A 94 17.30 -6.14 -7.65
N ILE A 95 16.11 -6.72 -7.54
CA ILE A 95 15.86 -8.14 -7.86
C ILE A 95 15.24 -8.35 -9.25
N GLY A 96 14.79 -7.31 -9.93
CA GLY A 96 14.09 -7.38 -11.21
C GLY A 96 14.90 -8.01 -12.34
N SER A 97 16.21 -7.74 -12.39
CA SER A 97 17.11 -8.38 -13.36
C SER A 97 17.16 -9.91 -13.26
N ALA A 98 16.97 -10.47 -12.06
CA ALA A 98 16.93 -11.93 -11.85
C ALA A 98 15.68 -12.57 -12.47
N ALA A 99 14.54 -11.86 -12.50
CA ALA A 99 13.34 -12.35 -13.17
C ALA A 99 13.57 -12.56 -14.69
N ALA A 100 14.24 -11.61 -15.34
CA ALA A 100 14.57 -11.73 -16.77
C ALA A 100 15.60 -12.84 -17.07
N GLN A 101 16.47 -13.18 -16.11
CA GLN A 101 17.42 -14.28 -16.28
C GLN A 101 16.72 -15.65 -16.24
N ILE A 102 15.72 -15.81 -15.36
CA ILE A 102 14.96 -17.05 -15.23
C ILE A 102 14.25 -17.38 -16.55
N VAL A 103 13.58 -16.40 -17.17
CA VAL A 103 12.82 -16.64 -18.40
C VAL A 103 13.73 -17.00 -19.58
N ARG A 104 14.86 -16.29 -19.75
CA ARG A 104 15.87 -16.65 -20.77
C ARG A 104 16.51 -18.01 -20.56
N GLY A 105 16.58 -18.48 -19.31
CA GLY A 105 17.13 -19.76 -18.94
C GLY A 105 16.21 -20.97 -19.09
N ALA A 106 14.95 -20.80 -19.56
CA ALA A 106 13.90 -21.82 -19.43
C ALA A 106 13.39 -22.46 -20.75
N GLY A 107 14.01 -22.22 -21.91
CA GLY A 107 13.63 -22.87 -23.19
C GLY A 107 13.95 -24.38 -23.31
N GLY A 108 13.12 -25.28 -22.77
CA GLY A 108 13.23 -26.76 -22.94
C GLY A 108 12.96 -27.64 -21.69
N VAL A 109 12.65 -28.93 -21.88
CA VAL A 109 12.26 -29.90 -20.82
C VAL A 109 13.32 -30.09 -19.72
N TYR A 110 14.61 -30.02 -20.07
CA TYR A 110 15.72 -30.08 -19.10
C TYR A 110 15.77 -28.87 -18.16
N LEU A 111 14.98 -27.82 -18.43
CA LEU A 111 15.07 -26.55 -17.75
C LEU A 111 14.04 -26.34 -16.65
N ARG A 112 13.02 -27.21 -16.49
CA ARG A 112 12.09 -27.10 -15.34
C ARG A 112 12.82 -27.21 -14.00
N TYR A 113 13.80 -28.11 -13.92
CA TYR A 113 14.64 -28.21 -12.73
C TYR A 113 15.46 -26.93 -12.51
N LYS A 114 16.05 -26.36 -13.56
CA LYS A 114 16.79 -25.08 -13.47
C LYS A 114 15.87 -23.90 -13.14
N GLN A 115 14.65 -23.86 -13.67
CA GLN A 115 13.63 -22.86 -13.36
C GLN A 115 13.26 -22.91 -11.88
N THR A 116 13.06 -24.11 -11.30
CA THR A 116 12.84 -24.24 -9.85
C THR A 116 14.03 -23.74 -9.04
N VAL A 117 15.26 -24.04 -9.46
CA VAL A 117 16.48 -23.58 -8.77
C VAL A 117 16.59 -22.05 -8.82
N LEU A 118 16.41 -21.45 -9.99
CA LEU A 118 16.49 -20.00 -10.15
C LEU A 118 15.31 -19.27 -9.49
N LEU A 119 14.11 -19.86 -9.49
CA LEU A 119 12.96 -19.34 -8.76
C LEU A 119 13.18 -19.40 -7.25
N LYS A 120 13.80 -20.47 -6.75
CA LYS A 120 14.21 -20.57 -5.34
C LYS A 120 15.21 -19.48 -4.96
N GLU A 121 16.19 -19.22 -5.82
CA GLU A 121 17.15 -18.14 -5.64
C GLU A 121 16.46 -16.77 -5.65
N TYR A 122 15.58 -16.52 -6.62
CA TYR A 122 14.82 -15.27 -6.73
C TYR A 122 13.93 -15.02 -5.52
N VAL A 123 13.18 -16.02 -5.06
CA VAL A 123 12.37 -15.93 -3.84
C VAL A 123 13.25 -15.73 -2.61
N GLY A 124 14.41 -16.40 -2.55
CA GLY A 124 15.38 -16.20 -1.47
C GLY A 124 15.96 -14.79 -1.42
N LEU A 125 16.28 -14.21 -2.57
CA LEU A 125 16.76 -12.82 -2.71
C LEU A 125 15.69 -11.79 -2.35
N ALA A 126 14.43 -12.09 -2.67
CA ALA A 126 13.30 -11.20 -2.38
C ALA A 126 12.87 -11.21 -0.90
N ASP A 127 13.19 -12.25 -0.13
CA ASP A 127 12.69 -12.45 1.24
C ASP A 127 12.93 -11.26 2.19
N PRO A 128 14.13 -10.64 2.25
CA PRO A 128 14.34 -9.44 3.08
C PRO A 128 13.48 -8.25 2.62
N LEU A 129 13.34 -8.06 1.31
CA LEU A 129 12.54 -7.00 0.71
C LEU A 129 11.06 -7.18 1.05
N ILE A 130 10.49 -8.38 0.85
CA ILE A 130 9.08 -8.66 1.13
C ILE A 130 8.77 -8.53 2.62
N GLY A 131 9.64 -9.05 3.48
CA GLY A 131 9.52 -8.90 4.93
C GLY A 131 9.49 -7.44 5.35
N ALA A 132 10.42 -6.63 4.84
CA ALA A 132 10.52 -5.21 5.17
C ALA A 132 9.35 -4.39 4.61
N LEU A 133 8.96 -4.55 3.34
CA LEU A 133 7.88 -3.78 2.73
C LEU A 133 6.52 -4.06 3.37
N THR A 134 6.21 -5.34 3.62
CA THR A 134 4.96 -5.68 4.31
C THR A 134 4.94 -5.12 5.73
N LYS A 135 6.11 -5.02 6.39
CA LYS A 135 6.22 -4.45 7.73
C LYS A 135 6.07 -2.94 7.70
N ASP A 136 6.71 -2.27 6.74
CA ASP A 136 6.53 -0.84 6.50
C ASP A 136 5.04 -0.51 6.24
N VAL A 137 4.31 -1.32 5.45
CA VAL A 137 2.85 -1.14 5.25
C VAL A 137 2.07 -1.27 6.56
N GLU A 138 2.37 -2.30 7.37
CA GLU A 138 1.73 -2.47 8.68
C GLU A 138 1.98 -1.25 9.58
N ASP A 139 3.24 -0.83 9.71
CA ASP A 139 3.64 0.26 10.60
C ASP A 139 3.05 1.60 10.14
N MET A 140 3.10 1.91 8.85
CA MET A 140 2.48 3.13 8.32
C MET A 140 0.98 3.15 8.57
N ILE A 141 0.29 2.02 8.37
CA ILE A 141 -1.14 1.99 8.58
C ILE A 141 -1.49 2.08 10.07
N GLN A 142 -0.91 1.22 10.89
CA GLN A 142 -1.27 1.08 12.31
C GLN A 142 -0.80 2.27 13.14
N ASP A 143 0.39 2.83 12.87
CA ASP A 143 0.98 3.87 13.71
C ASP A 143 0.68 5.28 13.20
N LYS A 144 0.41 5.45 11.90
CA LYS A 144 0.22 6.78 11.29
C LYS A 144 -1.17 6.98 10.71
N ILE A 145 -1.67 6.07 9.87
CA ILE A 145 -2.92 6.29 9.12
C ILE A 145 -4.14 6.08 10.02
N SER A 146 -4.31 4.90 10.61
CA SER A 146 -5.50 4.56 11.41
C SER A 146 -5.71 5.50 12.60
N PRO A 147 -4.68 5.89 13.39
CA PRO A 147 -4.86 6.86 14.46
C PRO A 147 -5.32 8.23 13.95
N ASN A 148 -4.79 8.69 12.81
CA ASN A 148 -5.20 9.95 12.21
C ASN A 148 -6.65 9.91 11.67
N LEU A 149 -7.07 8.79 11.05
CA LEU A 149 -8.45 8.58 10.62
C LEU A 149 -9.42 8.62 11.81
N LYS A 150 -9.12 7.88 12.89
CA LYS A 150 -9.94 7.86 14.11
C LYS A 150 -10.04 9.23 14.78
N ASN A 151 -8.92 9.95 14.86
CA ASN A 151 -8.89 11.32 15.38
C ASN A 151 -9.72 12.28 14.52
N LEU A 152 -9.67 12.14 13.20
CA LEU A 152 -10.46 12.95 12.27
C LEU A 152 -11.95 12.64 12.42
N MET A 153 -12.34 11.36 12.51
CA MET A 153 -13.73 10.94 12.74
C MET A 153 -14.28 11.52 14.05
N THR A 154 -13.53 11.39 15.14
CA THR A 154 -13.89 11.98 16.45
C THR A 154 -14.04 13.50 16.38
N ARG A 155 -13.20 14.18 15.59
CA ARG A 155 -13.27 15.63 15.42
C ARG A 155 -14.50 16.05 14.64
N VAL A 156 -14.79 15.37 13.52
CA VAL A 156 -15.98 15.63 12.70
C VAL A 156 -17.26 15.40 13.50
N GLU A 157 -17.32 14.33 14.30
CA GLU A 157 -18.44 14.05 15.20
C GLU A 157 -18.64 15.18 16.22
N ARG A 158 -17.57 15.63 16.87
CA ARG A 158 -17.63 16.73 17.84
C ARG A 158 -18.06 18.04 17.19
N GLU A 159 -17.52 18.37 16.02
CA GLU A 159 -17.87 19.58 15.26
C GLU A 159 -19.35 19.55 14.84
N PHE A 160 -19.87 18.38 14.46
CA PHE A 160 -21.28 18.17 14.15
C PHE A 160 -22.18 18.39 15.37
N ILE A 161 -21.88 17.72 16.50
CA ILE A 161 -22.64 17.86 17.76
C ILE A 161 -22.63 19.31 18.24
N ASN A 162 -21.47 19.97 18.20
CA ASN A 162 -21.34 21.36 18.61
C ASN A 162 -22.16 22.29 17.71
N SER A 163 -22.13 22.08 16.39
CA SER A 163 -22.93 22.87 15.45
C SER A 163 -24.43 22.65 15.66
N ALA A 164 -24.86 21.41 15.86
CA ALA A 164 -26.26 21.08 16.16
C ALA A 164 -26.74 21.76 17.44
N ASN A 165 -25.92 21.73 18.50
CA ASN A 165 -26.24 22.35 19.79
C ASN A 165 -26.27 23.88 19.73
N HIS A 166 -25.37 24.53 18.98
CA HIS A 166 -25.31 25.99 18.90
C HIS A 166 -26.38 26.60 17.99
N HIS A 167 -26.71 25.94 16.87
CA HIS A 167 -27.65 26.48 15.89
C HIS A 167 -29.09 26.02 16.11
N GLY A 168 -29.30 24.97 16.92
CA GLY A 168 -30.61 24.35 17.18
C GLY A 168 -31.24 23.66 15.96
N ARG A 169 -30.77 23.96 14.75
CA ARG A 169 -31.13 23.34 13.47
C ARG A 169 -29.91 23.34 12.56
N LEU A 170 -29.71 22.24 11.84
CA LEU A 170 -28.74 22.15 10.75
C LEU A 170 -29.51 22.10 9.43
N ASP A 171 -29.01 22.79 8.41
CA ASP A 171 -29.58 22.64 7.08
C ASP A 171 -29.26 21.25 6.51
N LEU A 172 -30.14 20.75 5.64
CA LEU A 172 -30.01 19.43 5.04
C LEU A 172 -28.69 19.27 4.26
N GLY A 173 -28.18 20.34 3.64
CA GLY A 173 -26.93 20.30 2.90
C GLY A 173 -25.73 20.04 3.80
N THR A 174 -25.69 20.67 4.98
CA THR A 174 -24.66 20.41 6.01
C THR A 174 -24.73 18.97 6.51
N VAL A 175 -25.94 18.46 6.81
CA VAL A 175 -26.13 17.07 7.26
C VAL A 175 -25.66 16.08 6.18
N VAL A 176 -26.05 16.26 4.92
CA VAL A 176 -25.63 15.40 3.81
C VAL A 176 -24.11 15.43 3.62
N ARG A 177 -23.48 16.62 3.69
CA ARG A 177 -22.02 16.75 3.57
C ARG A 177 -21.29 16.02 4.68
N ILE A 178 -21.75 16.16 5.93
CA ILE A 178 -21.14 15.49 7.08
C ILE A 178 -21.33 13.98 6.98
N ASN A 179 -22.51 13.50 6.57
CA ASN A 179 -22.75 12.09 6.32
C ASN A 179 -21.82 11.52 5.23
N GLN A 180 -21.58 12.27 4.16
CA GLN A 180 -20.61 11.88 3.12
C GLN A 180 -19.18 11.81 3.66
N ILE A 181 -18.79 12.72 4.56
CA ILE A 181 -17.48 12.68 5.21
C ILE A 181 -17.35 11.43 6.08
N PHE A 182 -18.36 11.12 6.90
CA PHE A 182 -18.38 9.89 7.71
C PHE A 182 -18.23 8.64 6.84
N TYR A 183 -19.04 8.52 5.79
CA TYR A 183 -18.97 7.38 4.87
C TYR A 183 -17.58 7.22 4.23
N ARG A 184 -16.93 8.33 3.85
CA ARG A 184 -15.55 8.30 3.33
C ARG A 184 -14.53 7.89 4.39
N LEU A 185 -14.69 8.32 5.64
CA LEU A 185 -13.79 7.98 6.74
C LEU A 185 -13.91 6.50 7.14
N GLU A 186 -15.13 5.97 7.25
CA GLU A 186 -15.39 4.54 7.48
C GLU A 186 -14.83 3.68 6.35
N GLY A 187 -15.03 4.11 5.09
CA GLY A 187 -14.44 3.46 3.92
C GLY A 187 -12.91 3.45 3.97
N ALA A 188 -12.29 4.57 4.35
CA ALA A 188 -10.83 4.67 4.48
C ALA A 188 -10.28 3.79 5.61
N GLU A 189 -10.98 3.69 6.75
CA GLU A 189 -10.60 2.81 7.86
C GLU A 189 -10.68 1.34 7.46
N SER A 190 -11.78 0.94 6.82
CA SER A 190 -11.94 -0.43 6.30
C SER A 190 -10.85 -0.79 5.27
N LEU A 191 -10.49 0.13 4.38
CA LEU A 191 -9.40 -0.07 3.43
C LEU A 191 -8.04 -0.21 4.11
N ALA A 192 -7.79 0.59 5.15
CA ALA A 192 -6.56 0.51 5.93
C ALA A 192 -6.42 -0.85 6.62
N GLU A 193 -7.49 -1.34 7.26
CA GLU A 193 -7.52 -2.68 7.86
C GLU A 193 -7.31 -3.80 6.84
N ALA A 194 -7.98 -3.70 5.69
CA ALA A 194 -7.82 -4.65 4.59
C ALA A 194 -6.38 -4.69 4.06
N ALA A 195 -5.73 -3.53 3.94
CA ALA A 195 -4.34 -3.44 3.50
C ALA A 195 -3.36 -4.07 4.51
N VAL A 196 -3.55 -3.85 5.82
CA VAL A 196 -2.78 -4.53 6.88
C VAL A 196 -2.96 -6.04 6.83
N SER A 197 -4.21 -6.50 6.72
CA SER A 197 -4.52 -7.93 6.63
C SER A 197 -3.88 -8.56 5.38
N SER A 198 -3.93 -7.85 4.25
CA SER A 198 -3.34 -8.32 2.99
C SER A 198 -1.82 -8.35 3.05
N ALA A 199 -1.17 -7.36 3.66
CA ALA A 199 0.29 -7.35 3.86
C ALA A 199 0.76 -8.55 4.71
N LYS A 200 0.03 -8.87 5.78
CA LYS A 200 0.31 -10.04 6.63
C LYS A 200 0.16 -11.35 5.85
N ARG A 201 -0.97 -11.54 5.17
CA ARG A 201 -1.22 -12.71 4.32
C ARG A 201 -0.19 -12.83 3.20
N TYR A 202 0.24 -11.71 2.61
CA TYR A 202 1.28 -11.69 1.58
C TYR A 202 2.62 -12.20 2.12
N ARG A 203 3.03 -11.73 3.30
CA ARG A 203 4.25 -12.20 3.97
C ARG A 203 4.18 -13.70 4.27
N GLU A 204 3.04 -14.18 4.75
CA GLU A 204 2.81 -15.61 5.03
C GLU A 204 2.86 -16.45 3.76
N ALA A 205 2.21 -16.00 2.69
CA ALA A 205 2.21 -16.68 1.39
C ALA A 205 3.62 -16.72 0.78
N HIS A 206 4.39 -15.64 0.90
CA HIS A 206 5.80 -15.62 0.48
C HIS A 206 6.64 -16.64 1.26
N ARG A 207 6.46 -16.73 2.58
CA ARG A 207 7.13 -17.73 3.41
C ARG A 207 6.74 -19.15 2.99
N ALA A 208 5.45 -19.40 2.76
CA ALA A 208 4.96 -20.69 2.28
C ALA A 208 5.56 -21.05 0.91
N LEU A 209 5.71 -20.07 0.00
CA LEU A 209 6.35 -20.27 -1.30
C LEU A 209 7.82 -20.68 -1.14
N LYS A 210 8.56 -19.96 -0.29
CA LYS A 210 9.96 -20.27 0.01
C LYS A 210 10.12 -21.70 0.58
N GLU A 211 9.22 -22.11 1.46
CA GLU A 211 9.19 -23.47 2.01
C GLU A 211 8.82 -24.52 0.95
N ALA A 212 7.81 -24.27 0.12
CA ALA A 212 7.38 -25.18 -0.96
C ALA A 212 8.48 -25.38 -2.01
N LEU A 213 9.18 -24.31 -2.40
CA LEU A 213 10.36 -24.35 -3.28
C LEU A 213 11.52 -25.14 -2.68
N SER A 214 11.60 -25.21 -1.35
CA SER A 214 12.60 -26.02 -0.65
C SER A 214 12.25 -27.51 -0.64
N LYS A 215 10.95 -27.85 -0.69
CA LYS A 215 10.42 -29.22 -0.57
C LYS A 215 10.03 -29.86 -1.92
N LYS A 216 10.27 -29.20 -3.06
CA LYS A 216 9.83 -29.64 -4.41
C LYS A 216 8.31 -29.90 -4.50
N GLN A 217 7.50 -29.12 -3.78
CA GLN A 217 6.03 -29.24 -3.81
C GLN A 217 5.42 -28.48 -5.00
N ASP A 218 4.11 -28.67 -5.23
CA ASP A 218 3.36 -27.94 -6.25
C ASP A 218 3.42 -26.42 -6.01
N LEU A 219 4.02 -25.71 -6.95
CA LEU A 219 4.27 -24.27 -6.88
C LEU A 219 3.08 -23.44 -7.35
N LYS A 220 2.22 -24.03 -8.18
CA LYS A 220 1.13 -23.32 -8.85
C LYS A 220 0.12 -22.77 -7.84
N GLY A 221 -0.34 -23.63 -6.91
CA GLY A 221 -1.30 -23.23 -5.89
C GLY A 221 -0.79 -22.15 -4.93
N VAL A 222 0.51 -22.12 -4.62
CA VAL A 222 1.08 -21.09 -3.72
C VAL A 222 1.23 -19.74 -4.44
N ILE A 223 1.56 -19.76 -5.73
CA ILE A 223 1.69 -18.54 -6.54
C ILE A 223 0.33 -17.94 -6.87
N GLU A 224 -0.68 -18.77 -7.10
CA GLU A 224 -2.06 -18.33 -7.22
C GLU A 224 -2.49 -17.57 -5.95
N GLN A 225 -2.15 -18.04 -4.75
CA GLN A 225 -2.43 -17.32 -3.50
C GLN A 225 -1.75 -15.95 -3.44
N ILE A 226 -0.47 -15.86 -3.83
CA ILE A 226 0.25 -14.58 -3.88
C ILE A 226 -0.38 -13.62 -4.90
N THR A 227 -0.80 -14.14 -6.05
CA THR A 227 -1.43 -13.34 -7.12
C THR A 227 -2.79 -12.81 -6.69
N VAL A 228 -3.62 -13.65 -6.06
CA VAL A 228 -4.91 -13.23 -5.49
C VAL A 228 -4.71 -12.12 -4.46
N LEU A 229 -3.70 -12.24 -3.60
CA LEU A 229 -3.40 -11.21 -2.59
C LEU A 229 -2.91 -9.91 -3.23
N ALA A 230 -2.10 -9.99 -4.29
CA ALA A 230 -1.70 -8.80 -5.06
C ALA A 230 -2.90 -8.13 -5.75
N ASP A 231 -3.84 -8.91 -6.28
CA ASP A 231 -5.07 -8.38 -6.86
C ASP A 231 -6.00 -7.76 -5.81
N GLU A 232 -6.09 -8.33 -4.60
CA GLU A 232 -6.80 -7.74 -3.46
C GLU A 232 -6.18 -6.38 -3.08
N VAL A 233 -4.85 -6.29 -3.02
CA VAL A 233 -4.12 -5.02 -2.80
C VAL A 233 -4.42 -4.01 -3.90
N LYS A 234 -4.43 -4.43 -5.16
CA LYS A 234 -4.75 -3.58 -6.31
C LYS A 234 -6.20 -3.12 -6.28
N ALA A 235 -7.13 -3.97 -5.86
CA ALA A 235 -8.54 -3.63 -5.68
C ALA A 235 -8.72 -2.59 -4.57
N ALA A 236 -8.02 -2.74 -3.44
CA ALA A 236 -7.99 -1.74 -2.38
C ALA A 236 -7.47 -0.38 -2.88
N ARG A 237 -6.42 -0.36 -3.71
CA ARG A 237 -5.91 0.88 -4.35
C ARG A 237 -6.88 1.49 -5.36
N LYS A 238 -7.67 0.68 -6.08
CA LYS A 238 -8.74 1.21 -6.96
C LYS A 238 -9.87 1.83 -6.14
N LEU A 239 -10.25 1.22 -5.02
CA LEU A 239 -11.27 1.77 -4.13
C LEU A 239 -10.84 3.12 -3.57
N LYS A 240 -9.56 3.31 -3.21
CA LYS A 240 -9.02 4.63 -2.83
C LYS A 240 -9.36 5.73 -3.84
N LYS A 241 -9.20 5.47 -5.15
CA LYS A 241 -9.54 6.45 -6.21
C LYS A 241 -11.02 6.81 -6.27
N ASN A 242 -11.92 5.94 -5.80
CA ASN A 242 -13.36 6.24 -5.75
C ASN A 242 -13.74 7.13 -4.56
N PHE A 243 -12.83 7.27 -3.58
CA PHE A 243 -13.04 8.09 -2.38
C PHE A 243 -12.30 9.44 -2.42
N GLU A 244 -11.43 9.66 -3.41
CA GLU A 244 -10.81 10.95 -3.75
C GLU A 244 -11.86 11.88 -4.41
#